data_AF-A0A496RSW7-F1
#
_entry.id   AF-A0A496RSW7-F1
#
_cell.length_a   1.000
_cell.length_b   1.000
_cell.length_c   1.000
_cell.angle_alpha   90.00
_cell.angle_beta   90.00
_cell.angle_gamma   90.00
#
_symmetry.space_group_name_H-M   'P 1'
#
loop_
_entity.id
_entity.type
_entity.pdbx_description
1 polymer ?
#
loop_
_entity_poly.entity_id
_entity_poly.type
_entity_poly.pdbx_seq_one_letter_code
_entity_poly.pdbx_strand_id
1 'polypeptide(L)'
;MLKPLQEWICDTCGEIIRSPHDGYVEWLSNNDKQQRGFRIVHHARCSPKYPSGDCYKYINKHPNHDSLALEDFVSINGLILLLDSLDKGSYHDPDF
;
A
#
# COMPACT_ATOMS: atom_id res chain seq x y z
N MET A 1 -17.82 -16.89 1.18
CA MET A 1 -17.38 -16.49 2.54
C MET A 1 -15.89 -16.27 2.45
N LEU A 2 -15.42 -15.02 2.55
CA LEU A 2 -13.98 -14.69 2.49
C LEU A 2 -13.30 -15.15 3.78
N LYS A 3 -12.04 -15.60 3.70
CA LYS A 3 -11.27 -16.05 4.87
C LYS A 3 -10.23 -14.97 5.24
N PRO A 4 -10.48 -14.14 6.25
CA PRO A 4 -9.54 -13.11 6.68
C PRO A 4 -8.17 -13.72 6.99
N LEU A 5 -7.09 -13.00 6.64
CA LEU A 5 -5.69 -13.43 6.80
C LEU A 5 -5.24 -14.61 5.92
N GLN A 6 -6.11 -15.13 5.04
CA GLN A 6 -5.71 -16.13 4.02
C GLN A 6 -5.68 -15.53 2.62
N GLU A 7 -6.35 -14.40 2.42
CA GLU A 7 -6.56 -13.78 1.12
C GLU A 7 -6.34 -12.28 1.24
N TRP A 8 -5.81 -11.69 0.16
CA TRP A 8 -5.72 -10.25 0.01
C TRP A 8 -7.01 -9.74 -0.63
N ILE A 9 -7.66 -8.77 0.02
CA ILE A 9 -8.92 -8.18 -0.46
C ILE A 9 -8.64 -6.74 -0.86
N CYS A 10 -9.12 -6.34 -2.04
CA CYS A 10 -8.99 -4.96 -2.49
C CYS A 10 -10.00 -4.05 -1.77
N ASP A 11 -9.51 -3.03 -1.09
CA ASP A 11 -10.31 -2.05 -0.33
C ASP A 11 -11.16 -1.12 -1.20
N THR A 12 -10.97 -1.16 -2.52
CA THR A 12 -11.72 -0.33 -3.47
C THR A 12 -12.87 -1.07 -4.14
N CYS A 13 -12.71 -2.34 -4.52
CA CYS A 13 -13.76 -3.11 -5.20
C CYS A 13 -14.32 -4.27 -4.37
N GLY A 14 -13.67 -4.66 -3.28
CA GLY A 14 -14.07 -5.79 -2.44
C GLY A 14 -13.70 -7.17 -2.99
N GLU A 15 -13.11 -7.23 -4.19
CA GLU A 15 -12.70 -8.48 -4.83
C GLU A 15 -11.31 -8.96 -4.36
N ILE A 16 -11.07 -10.26 -4.50
CA ILE A 16 -9.81 -10.91 -4.12
C ILE A 16 -8.68 -10.46 -5.06
N ILE A 17 -7.51 -10.19 -4.48
CA ILE A 17 -6.23 -10.08 -5.17
C ILE A 17 -5.58 -11.47 -5.13
N ARG A 18 -5.46 -12.11 -6.31
CA ARG A 18 -5.09 -13.53 -6.42
C ARG A 18 -3.61 -13.80 -6.15
N SER A 19 -2.75 -12.85 -6.50
CA SER A 19 -1.31 -12.88 -6.27
C SER A 19 -0.84 -11.56 -5.66
N PRO A 20 0.17 -11.54 -4.77
CA PRO A 20 0.81 -10.30 -4.33
C PRO A 20 1.29 -9.39 -5.49
N HIS A 21 1.63 -9.97 -6.65
CA HIS A 21 2.02 -9.20 -7.84
C HIS A 21 0.86 -8.44 -8.49
N ASP A 22 -0.39 -8.82 -8.18
CA ASP A 22 -1.60 -8.18 -8.69
C ASP A 22 -2.06 -7.01 -7.82
N GLY A 23 -1.32 -6.68 -6.75
CA GLY A 23 -1.74 -5.75 -5.72
C GLY A 23 -0.68 -4.71 -5.36
N TYR A 24 -1.15 -3.59 -4.83
CA TYR A 24 -0.35 -2.53 -4.23
C TYR A 24 -0.87 -2.23 -2.84
N VAL A 25 0.03 -1.78 -1.97
CA VAL A 25 -0.33 -1.04 -0.77
C VAL A 25 -0.11 0.45 -1.08
N GLU A 26 -1.14 1.26 -0.93
CA GLU A 26 -1.07 2.72 -1.10
C GLU A 26 -1.37 3.43 0.23
N TRP A 27 -0.70 4.56 0.47
CA TRP A 27 -0.94 5.38 1.66
C TRP A 27 -0.68 6.86 1.37
N LEU A 28 -1.08 7.70 2.33
CA LEU A 28 -0.79 9.12 2.32
C LEU A 28 0.41 9.40 3.22
N SER A 29 1.29 10.28 2.78
CA SER A 29 2.43 10.78 3.55
C SER A 29 2.30 12.29 3.73
N ASN A 30 2.76 12.86 4.83
CA ASN A 30 2.84 14.31 5.00
C ASN A 30 4.30 14.77 5.08
N ASN A 31 4.52 16.08 5.18
CA ASN A 31 5.86 16.66 5.26
C ASN A 31 6.64 16.18 6.49
N ASP A 32 5.93 15.83 7.57
CA ASP A 32 6.50 15.23 8.79
C ASP A 32 6.72 13.71 8.65
N LYS A 33 6.63 13.18 7.43
CA LYS A 33 6.78 11.77 7.08
C LYS A 33 5.82 10.82 7.80
N GLN A 34 4.75 11.35 8.40
CA GLN A 34 3.68 10.56 9.00
C GLN A 34 2.88 9.89 7.90
N GLN A 35 2.76 8.57 7.99
CA GLN A 35 2.03 7.75 7.04
C GLN A 35 0.66 7.41 7.59
N ARG A 36 -0.38 7.51 6.76
CA ARG A 36 -1.76 7.22 7.17
C ARG A 36 -2.61 6.71 6.03
N GLY A 37 -3.74 6.11 6.40
CA GLY A 37 -4.78 5.72 5.46
C GLY A 37 -4.35 4.59 4.53
N PHE A 38 -3.54 3.64 5.00
CA PHE A 38 -3.11 2.48 4.23
C PHE A 38 -4.30 1.74 3.60
N ARG A 39 -4.16 1.35 2.34
CA ARG A 39 -5.14 0.56 1.58
C ARG A 39 -4.45 -0.49 0.73
N ILE A 40 -5.05 -1.67 0.63
CA ILE A 40 -4.64 -2.71 -0.31
C ILE A 40 -5.54 -2.62 -1.54
N VAL A 41 -4.95 -2.47 -2.72
CA VAL A 41 -5.68 -2.25 -3.98
C VAL A 41 -5.12 -3.09 -5.12
N HIS A 42 -5.93 -3.43 -6.12
CA HIS A 42 -5.41 -4.07 -7.34
C HIS A 42 -4.47 -3.11 -8.08
N HIS A 43 -3.37 -3.65 -8.62
CA HIS A 43 -2.60 -2.99 -9.67
C HIS A 43 -3.52 -2.66 -10.86
N ALA A 44 -3.29 -1.53 -11.53
CA ALA A 44 -4.22 -0.98 -12.53
C ALA A 44 -4.62 -1.99 -13.62
N ARG A 45 -3.66 -2.76 -14.15
CA ARG A 45 -3.92 -3.76 -15.21
C ARG A 45 -4.62 -5.03 -14.70
N CYS A 46 -4.55 -5.30 -13.40
CA CYS A 46 -5.20 -6.44 -12.75
C CYS A 46 -6.53 -6.06 -12.12
N SER A 47 -6.92 -4.77 -12.20
CA SER A 47 -8.18 -4.27 -11.67
C SER A 47 -9.36 -4.83 -12.46
N PRO A 48 -10.45 -5.25 -11.80
CA PRO A 48 -11.71 -5.56 -12.46
C PRO A 48 -12.33 -4.38 -13.25
N LYS A 49 -11.84 -3.15 -13.04
CA LYS A 49 -12.28 -1.94 -13.73
C LYS A 49 -11.49 -1.64 -15.00
N TYR A 50 -10.40 -2.35 -15.26
CA TYR A 50 -9.58 -2.17 -16.46
C TYR A 50 -10.35 -2.62 -17.72
N PRO A 51 -10.20 -1.93 -18.88
CA PRO A 51 -9.36 -0.76 -19.15
C PRO A 51 -10.01 0.59 -18.83
N SER A 52 -11.29 0.60 -18.46
CA SER A 52 -12.08 1.83 -18.29
C SER A 52 -11.76 2.59 -16.99
N GLY A 53 -11.00 2.00 -16.08
CA GLY A 53 -10.58 2.61 -14.82
C GLY A 53 -9.67 1.69 -13.99
N ASP A 54 -9.48 2.05 -12.72
CA ASP A 54 -8.58 1.37 -11.79
C ASP A 54 -9.13 1.33 -10.35
N CYS A 55 -8.43 0.61 -9.48
CA CYS A 55 -8.75 0.49 -8.06
C CYS A 55 -8.00 1.49 -7.16
N TYR A 56 -7.16 2.36 -7.73
CA TYR A 56 -6.35 3.30 -6.96
C TYR A 56 -7.21 4.40 -6.34
N LYS A 57 -6.90 4.77 -5.10
CA LYS A 57 -7.54 5.91 -4.43
C LYS A 57 -6.58 7.08 -4.30
N TYR A 58 -5.29 6.81 -4.12
CA TYR A 58 -4.27 7.84 -3.92
C TYR A 58 -3.27 7.90 -5.06
N ILE A 59 -2.86 6.74 -5.60
CA ILE A 59 -1.91 6.70 -6.73
C ILE A 59 -2.43 7.57 -7.88
N ASN A 60 -1.63 8.57 -8.26
CA ASN A 60 -1.96 9.60 -9.27
C ASN A 60 -3.23 10.44 -9.00
N LYS A 61 -3.79 10.38 -7.79
CA LYS A 61 -5.06 11.04 -7.40
C LYS A 61 -4.90 11.97 -6.18
N HIS A 62 -3.80 11.87 -5.45
CA HIS A 62 -3.48 12.73 -4.32
C HIS A 62 -2.03 13.21 -4.39
N PRO A 63 -1.68 14.48 -4.09
CA PRO A 63 -0.32 14.99 -4.25
C PRO A 63 0.71 14.29 -3.36
N ASN A 64 0.33 13.94 -2.13
CA ASN A 64 1.23 13.28 -1.18
C ASN A 64 0.84 11.82 -0.98
N HIS A 65 0.97 11.03 -2.04
CA HIS A 65 0.74 9.58 -2.01
C HIS A 65 2.07 8.85 -2.14
N ASP A 66 2.14 7.68 -1.54
CA ASP A 66 3.20 6.70 -1.76
C ASP A 66 2.54 5.34 -1.98
N SER A 67 3.28 4.42 -2.61
CA SER A 67 2.83 3.06 -2.82
C SER A 67 3.97 2.09 -3.05
N LEU A 68 3.77 0.84 -2.64
CA LEU A 68 4.68 -0.28 -2.92
C LEU A 68 3.89 -1.50 -3.39
N ALA A 69 4.57 -2.41 -4.09
CA ALA A 69 3.93 -3.64 -4.53
C ALA A 69 3.57 -4.48 -3.30
N LEU A 70 2.43 -5.18 -3.35
CA LEU A 70 1.98 -5.98 -2.20
C LEU A 70 2.96 -7.12 -1.86
N GLU A 71 3.74 -7.60 -2.84
CA GLU A 71 4.83 -8.56 -2.62
C GLU A 71 5.96 -8.03 -1.72
N ASP A 72 6.19 -6.71 -1.67
CA ASP A 72 7.20 -6.14 -0.78
C ASP A 72 6.82 -6.35 0.70
N PHE A 73 5.52 -6.53 0.97
CA PHE A 73 4.97 -6.72 2.31
C PHE A 73 4.89 -8.18 2.77
N VAL A 74 5.07 -9.17 1.88
CA VAL A 74 4.95 -10.59 2.26
C VAL A 74 6.25 -11.23 2.75
N SER A 75 7.36 -10.49 2.70
CA SER A 75 8.68 -10.94 3.18
C SER A 75 9.06 -10.27 4.50
N ILE A 76 10.21 -10.64 5.08
CA ILE A 76 10.77 -9.98 6.26
C ILE A 76 10.97 -8.46 6.05
N ASN A 77 11.23 -8.05 4.81
CA ASN A 77 11.34 -6.63 4.45
C ASN A 77 10.00 -5.90 4.66
N GLY A 78 8.89 -6.59 4.43
CA GLY A 78 7.55 -6.07 4.67
C GLY A 78 7.28 -5.72 6.12
N LEU A 79 7.74 -6.57 7.04
CA LEU A 79 7.66 -6.29 8.47
C LEU A 79 8.50 -5.06 8.83
N ILE A 80 9.71 -4.93 8.26
CA ILE A 80 10.57 -3.76 8.50
C ILE A 80 9.90 -2.48 7.98
N LEU A 81 9.31 -2.52 6.78
CA LEU A 81 8.57 -1.38 6.22
C LEU A 81 7.38 -0.96 7.09
N LEU A 82 6.64 -1.94 7.62
CA LEU A 82 5.54 -1.68 8.55
C LEU A 82 6.04 -1.10 9.88
N LEU A 83 7.15 -1.60 10.42
CA LEU A 83 7.73 -1.07 11.64
C LEU A 83 8.24 0.37 11.47
N ASP A 84 8.90 0.68 10.36
CA ASP A 84 9.27 2.06 9.99
C ASP A 84 8.05 2.98 9.90
N SER A 85 6.92 2.47 9.41
CA SER A 85 5.68 3.26 9.34
C SER A 85 5.08 3.60 10.71
N LEU A 86 5.34 2.77 11.73
CA LEU A 86 4.83 2.97 13.09
C LEU A 86 5.74 3.89 13.90
N ASP A 87 7.05 3.74 13.75
CA ASP A 87 8.04 4.54 14.46
C ASP A 87 9.30 4.69 13.59
N LYS A 88 9.41 5.83 12.91
CA LYS A 88 10.61 6.21 12.13
C LYS A 88 11.83 6.51 13.01
N GLY A 89 11.64 6.60 14.32
CA GLY A 89 12.64 7.15 15.22
C GLY A 89 12.86 8.66 15.03
N SER A 90 13.71 9.21 15.88
CA SER A 90 14.12 10.62 15.76
C SER A 90 15.14 10.74 14.63
N TYR A 91 14.96 11.71 13.73
CA TYR A 91 16.02 12.08 12.79
C TYR A 91 17.14 12.75 13.59
N HIS A 92 18.26 12.05 13.73
CA HIS A 92 19.48 12.64 14.26
C HIS A 92 20.30 13.14 13.07
N ASP A 93 20.32 14.46 12.88
CA ASP A 93 21.31 15.08 12.01
C ASP A 93 22.68 14.87 12.67
N PRO A 94 23.65 14.20 12.04
CA PRO A 94 25.01 14.18 12.56
C PRO A 94 25.57 15.58 12.43
N ASP A 95 25.42 16.37 13.49
CA ASP A 95 25.97 17.72 13.60
C ASP A 95 27.45 17.73 13.17
N PHE A 96 27.78 18.71 12.32
CA PHE A 96 29.11 19.05 11.83
C PHE A 96 30.07 19.53 12.93
#